data_AF-A0A102DDW7-F1
#
_entry.id   AF-A0A102DDW7-F1
#
_cell.length_a   1.000
_cell.length_b   1.000
_cell.length_c   1.000
_cell.angle_alpha   90.00
_cell.angle_beta   90.00
_cell.angle_gamma   90.00
#
_symmetry.space_group_name_H-M   'P 1'
#
loop_
_entity.id
_entity.type
_entity.pdbx_description
1 polymer ?
#
loop_
_entity_poly.entity_id
_entity_poly.type
_entity_poly.pdbx_seq_one_letter_code
_entity_poly.pdbx_strand_id
1 'polypeptide(L)'
;MRKWHRWLAVFAGVFIVWIAATGMVGQIISLAGGEGHDAPPAAVAAPVASGTPGISYPIPNGTDGSPVPAKPHRKQQDLYHFIIDLHSGAYFGMFGKVISAIIGAALLFFAISGMWMYLNMFRKRKTIGRAGVFWK
;
A
#
# COMPACT_ATOMS: atom_id res chain seq x y z
N MET A 1 25.93 15.56 7.41
CA MET A 1 24.94 15.28 6.34
C MET A 1 25.10 13.91 5.67
N ARG A 2 26.29 13.50 5.21
CA ARG A 2 26.49 12.22 4.47
C ARG A 2 26.14 10.94 5.24
N LYS A 3 26.30 10.92 6.57
CA LYS A 3 25.94 9.75 7.42
C LYS A 3 24.42 9.51 7.46
N TRP A 4 23.64 10.58 7.62
CA TRP A 4 22.18 10.54 7.70
C TRP A 4 21.56 10.11 6.39
N HIS A 5 22.05 10.66 5.27
CA HIS A 5 21.54 10.32 3.95
C HIS A 5 21.76 8.84 3.60
N ARG A 6 22.85 8.23 4.08
CA ARG A 6 23.13 6.80 3.84
C ARG A 6 22.19 5.88 4.61
N TRP A 7 22.02 6.12 5.91
CA TRP A 7 21.09 5.34 6.73
C TRP A 7 19.65 5.53 6.28
N LEU A 8 19.28 6.77 5.93
CA LEU A 8 17.97 7.08 5.37
C LEU A 8 17.76 6.37 4.02
N ALA A 9 18.77 6.32 3.14
CA ALA A 9 18.66 5.65 1.84
C ALA A 9 18.46 4.12 1.98
N VAL A 10 19.15 3.47 2.93
CA VAL A 10 18.95 2.04 3.20
C VAL A 10 17.55 1.79 3.74
N PHE A 11 17.14 2.55 4.76
CA PHE A 11 15.81 2.44 5.34
C PHE A 11 14.71 2.70 4.30
N ALA A 12 14.80 3.82 3.59
CA ALA A 12 13.85 4.21 2.55
C ALA A 12 13.82 3.18 1.42
N GLY A 13 14.95 2.65 1.00
CA GLY A 13 14.97 1.64 -0.06
C GLY A 13 14.30 0.33 0.36
N VAL A 14 14.50 -0.13 1.61
CA VAL A 14 13.80 -1.33 2.14
C VAL A 14 12.29 -1.05 2.19
N PHE A 15 11.92 0.14 2.66
CA PHE A 15 10.52 0.55 2.76
C PHE A 15 9.84 0.70 1.39
N ILE A 16 10.56 1.20 0.37
CA ILE A 16 10.08 1.28 -1.01
C ILE A 16 9.88 -0.12 -1.59
N VAL A 17 10.82 -1.04 -1.40
CA VAL A 17 10.66 -2.44 -1.85
C VAL A 17 9.44 -3.07 -1.19
N TRP A 18 9.22 -2.82 0.10
CA TRP A 18 8.04 -3.30 0.82
C TRP A 18 6.73 -2.75 0.25
N ILE A 19 6.59 -1.43 0.10
CA ILE A 19 5.38 -0.81 -0.48
C ILE A 19 5.13 -1.31 -1.90
N ALA A 20 6.18 -1.37 -2.74
CA ALA A 20 6.06 -1.85 -4.10
C ALA A 20 5.62 -3.31 -4.16
N ALA A 21 6.14 -4.17 -3.26
CA ALA A 21 5.70 -5.56 -3.16
C ALA A 21 4.23 -5.66 -2.75
N THR A 22 3.79 -4.87 -1.75
CA THR A 22 2.39 -4.87 -1.32
C THR A 22 1.44 -4.37 -2.41
N GLY A 23 1.84 -3.33 -3.16
CA GLY A 23 1.05 -2.84 -4.30
C GLY A 23 0.97 -3.87 -5.42
N MET A 24 2.08 -4.55 -5.73
CA MET A 24 2.12 -5.61 -6.75
C MET A 24 1.21 -6.79 -6.39
N VAL A 25 1.20 -7.21 -5.12
CA VAL A 25 0.28 -8.26 -4.64
C VAL A 25 -1.17 -7.83 -4.83
N GLY A 26 -1.52 -6.59 -4.50
CA GLY A 26 -2.87 -6.05 -4.73
C GLY A 26 -3.28 -6.10 -6.21
N GLN A 27 -2.38 -5.73 -7.12
CA GLN A 27 -2.62 -5.78 -8.56
C GLN A 27 -2.83 -7.22 -9.07
N ILE A 28 -2.07 -8.20 -8.55
CA ILE A 28 -2.23 -9.61 -8.90
C ILE A 28 -3.59 -10.13 -8.43
N ILE A 29 -4.00 -9.80 -7.20
CA ILE A 29 -5.31 -10.18 -6.66
C ILE A 29 -6.44 -9.58 -7.50
N SER A 30 -6.31 -8.31 -7.88
CA SER A 30 -7.26 -7.62 -8.76
C SER A 30 -7.44 -8.32 -10.11
N LEU A 31 -6.32 -8.70 -10.75
CA LEU A 31 -6.31 -9.39 -12.04
C LEU A 31 -6.78 -10.86 -11.95
N ALA A 32 -6.57 -11.52 -10.82
CA ALA A 32 -7.01 -12.90 -10.57
C ALA A 32 -8.53 -13.04 -10.30
N GLY A 33 -9.29 -11.94 -10.44
CA GLY A 33 -10.74 -11.93 -10.20
C GLY A 33 -11.12 -11.52 -8.77
N GLY A 34 -10.18 -10.96 -7.99
CA GLY A 34 -10.40 -10.50 -6.62
C GLY A 34 -11.21 -9.21 -6.48
N GLU A 35 -11.77 -8.66 -7.56
CA GLU A 35 -12.62 -7.47 -7.49
C GLU A 35 -14.09 -7.80 -7.71
N GLY A 36 -14.70 -8.31 -6.65
CA GLY A 36 -16.03 -7.86 -6.29
C GLY A 36 -15.91 -6.46 -5.70
N HIS A 37 -15.95 -5.42 -6.54
CA HIS A 37 -16.29 -4.06 -6.10
C HIS A 37 -17.75 -3.95 -5.60
N ASP A 38 -18.42 -5.08 -5.38
CA ASP A 38 -19.71 -5.22 -4.69
C ASP A 38 -19.56 -5.66 -3.21
N ALA A 39 -18.35 -5.89 -2.71
CA ALA A 39 -18.16 -6.13 -1.28
C ALA A 39 -18.07 -4.77 -0.55
N PRO A 40 -19.10 -4.33 0.21
CA PRO A 40 -18.91 -3.28 1.21
C PRO A 40 -17.71 -3.66 2.06
N PRO A 41 -16.93 -2.69 2.60
CA PRO A 41 -15.71 -2.97 3.35
C PRO A 41 -16.02 -4.05 4.39
N ALA A 42 -15.67 -5.28 4.06
CA ALA A 42 -15.76 -6.40 4.95
C ALA A 42 -14.77 -6.01 6.02
N ALA A 43 -15.36 -5.68 7.18
CA ALA A 43 -14.69 -5.35 8.41
C ALA A 43 -13.30 -5.96 8.39
N VAL A 44 -12.29 -5.10 8.20
CA VAL A 44 -10.96 -5.35 8.76
C VAL A 44 -11.29 -5.79 10.17
N ALA A 45 -11.06 -7.07 10.47
CA ALA A 45 -11.40 -7.70 11.73
C ALA A 45 -11.06 -6.71 12.83
N ALA A 46 -12.10 -6.08 13.39
CA ALA A 46 -11.91 -5.10 14.43
C ALA A 46 -11.21 -5.86 15.55
N PRO A 47 -10.07 -5.35 16.08
CA PRO A 47 -9.45 -5.99 17.20
C PRO A 47 -10.50 -6.03 18.32
N VAL A 48 -10.79 -7.24 18.75
CA VAL A 48 -11.58 -7.50 19.94
C VAL A 48 -10.96 -6.73 21.11
N ALA A 49 -11.81 -5.91 21.73
CA ALA A 49 -11.73 -5.37 23.08
C ALA A 49 -10.73 -4.24 23.37
N SER A 50 -11.28 -3.06 23.62
CA SER A 50 -11.00 -2.35 24.88
C SER A 50 -12.30 -1.66 25.36
N GLY A 51 -12.68 -1.99 26.59
CA GLY A 51 -13.99 -1.64 27.16
C GLY A 51 -14.25 -0.15 27.20
N THR A 52 -15.41 0.25 26.70
CA THR A 52 -16.05 1.53 27.05
C THR A 52 -17.45 1.18 27.54
N PRO A 53 -17.78 1.41 28.82
CA PRO A 53 -19.15 1.25 29.30
C PRO A 53 -19.92 2.51 28.88
N GLY A 54 -20.79 2.40 27.87
CA GLY A 54 -21.65 3.51 27.49
C GLY A 54 -22.29 3.38 26.12
N ILE A 55 -23.55 2.95 26.12
CA ILE A 55 -24.54 3.03 25.04
C ILE A 55 -24.37 2.00 23.91
N SER A 56 -25.08 0.87 24.09
CA SER A 56 -25.52 0.02 22.99
C SER A 56 -26.46 0.82 22.09
N TYR A 57 -25.99 1.27 20.93
CA TYR A 57 -26.92 1.57 19.84
C TYR A 57 -27.52 0.24 19.38
N PRO A 58 -28.86 0.11 19.25
CA PRO A 58 -29.44 -1.03 18.57
C PRO A 58 -28.95 -0.93 17.12
N ILE A 59 -28.10 -1.85 16.69
CA ILE A 59 -27.88 -2.09 15.27
C ILE A 59 -29.15 -2.79 14.80
N PRO A 60 -29.97 -2.17 13.93
CA PRO A 60 -31.01 -2.91 13.23
C PRO A 60 -30.26 -3.95 12.39
N ASN A 61 -30.32 -5.21 12.81
CA ASN A 61 -30.05 -6.31 11.89
C ASN A 61 -31.01 -6.10 10.73
N GLY A 62 -30.51 -5.93 9.51
CA GLY A 62 -31.26 -5.55 8.31
C GLY A 62 -32.27 -6.58 7.82
N THR A 63 -32.92 -7.31 8.71
CA THR A 63 -33.99 -8.28 8.47
C THR A 63 -35.39 -7.65 8.54
N ASP A 64 -35.50 -6.37 8.87
CA ASP A 64 -36.77 -5.66 9.06
C ASP A 64 -37.22 -4.81 7.86
N GLY A 65 -36.47 -4.84 6.74
CA GLY A 65 -36.80 -4.07 5.54
C GLY A 65 -36.71 -2.56 5.73
N SER A 66 -36.15 -2.08 6.85
CA SER A 66 -35.93 -0.66 7.08
C SER A 66 -34.82 -0.13 6.15
N PRO A 67 -35.01 1.00 5.45
CA PRO A 67 -33.96 1.57 4.62
C PRO A 67 -32.77 1.96 5.50
N VAL A 68 -31.62 1.33 5.28
CA VAL A 68 -30.36 1.75 5.93
C VAL A 68 -30.15 3.22 5.61
N PRO A 69 -29.99 4.11 6.61
CA PRO A 69 -29.81 5.53 6.35
C PRO A 69 -28.55 5.73 5.51
N ALA A 70 -28.72 6.21 4.28
CA ALA A 70 -27.62 6.55 3.40
C ALA A 70 -26.73 7.58 4.10
N LYS A 71 -25.46 7.22 4.36
CA LYS A 71 -24.51 8.16 4.96
C LYS A 71 -24.38 9.38 4.04
N PRO A 72 -24.49 10.62 4.55
CA PRO A 72 -24.34 11.80 3.72
C PRO A 72 -22.92 11.81 3.14
N HIS A 73 -22.83 11.75 1.81
CA HIS A 73 -21.57 11.81 1.07
C HIS A 73 -20.93 13.18 1.31
N ARG A 74 -19.79 13.20 2.02
CA ARG A 74 -18.96 14.41 2.13
C ARG A 74 -18.12 14.47 0.86
N LYS A 75 -18.05 15.63 0.20
CA LYS A 75 -17.19 15.86 -1.00
C LYS A 75 -15.74 15.35 -0.84
N GLN A 76 -15.22 15.34 0.39
CA GLN A 76 -13.91 14.78 0.73
C GLN A 76 -13.81 13.26 0.54
N GLN A 77 -14.89 12.52 0.85
CA GLN A 77 -14.99 11.07 0.65
C GLN A 77 -15.08 10.74 -0.84
N ASP A 78 -15.87 11.49 -1.60
CA ASP A 78 -16.00 11.29 -3.06
C ASP A 78 -14.66 11.51 -3.77
N LEU A 79 -13.91 12.55 -3.39
CA LEU A 79 -12.58 12.81 -3.92
C LEU A 79 -11.59 11.69 -3.55
N TYR A 80 -11.65 11.20 -2.31
CA TYR A 80 -10.79 10.10 -1.85
C TYR A 80 -11.03 8.81 -2.66
N HIS A 81 -12.30 8.44 -2.85
CA HIS A 81 -12.68 7.27 -3.65
C HIS A 81 -12.23 7.43 -5.11
N PHE A 82 -12.48 8.59 -5.71
CA PHE A 82 -12.04 8.89 -7.07
C PHE A 82 -10.52 8.76 -7.25
N ILE A 83 -9.72 9.30 -6.32
CA ILE A 83 -8.26 9.20 -6.37
C ILE A 83 -7.81 7.74 -6.27
N ILE A 84 -8.47 6.92 -5.45
CA ILE A 84 -8.13 5.50 -5.28
C ILE A 84 -8.52 4.68 -6.50
N ASP A 85 -9.67 4.94 -7.11
CA ASP A 85 -10.09 4.26 -8.33
C ASP A 85 -9.15 4.58 -9.50
N LEU A 86 -8.65 5.82 -9.56
CA LEU A 86 -7.65 6.23 -10.54
C LEU A 86 -6.28 5.58 -10.26
N HIS A 87 -5.86 5.51 -9.00
CA HIS A 87 -4.57 4.93 -8.61
C HIS A 87 -4.52 3.42 -8.79
N SER A 88 -5.60 2.71 -8.46
CA SER A 88 -5.74 1.27 -8.67
C SER A 88 -5.80 0.91 -10.17
N GLY A 89 -6.22 1.86 -11.01
CA GLY A 89 -6.53 1.63 -12.42
C GLY A 89 -7.95 1.11 -12.64
N ALA A 90 -8.74 0.96 -11.57
CA ALA A 90 -10.14 0.52 -11.63
C ALA A 90 -11.01 1.48 -12.45
N TYR A 91 -10.69 2.78 -12.45
CA TYR A 91 -11.39 3.79 -13.27
C TYR A 91 -11.39 3.45 -14.77
N PHE A 92 -10.32 2.82 -15.28
CA PHE A 92 -10.20 2.41 -16.69
C PHE A 92 -10.53 0.92 -16.90
N GLY A 93 -11.09 0.24 -15.89
CA GLY A 93 -11.44 -1.18 -15.95
C GLY A 93 -10.22 -2.11 -16.08
N MET A 94 -10.39 -3.22 -16.80
CA MET A 94 -9.36 -4.25 -16.94
C MET A 94 -8.06 -3.73 -17.56
N PHE A 95 -8.15 -2.89 -18.59
CA PHE A 95 -6.97 -2.31 -19.23
C PHE A 95 -6.15 -1.44 -18.27
N GLY A 96 -6.83 -0.63 -17.45
CA GLY A 96 -6.18 0.18 -16.41
C GLY A 96 -5.42 -0.67 -15.39
N LYS A 97 -6.03 -1.77 -14.93
CA LYS A 97 -5.40 -2.71 -13.99
C LYS A 97 -4.16 -3.39 -14.58
N VAL A 98 -4.23 -3.88 -15.81
CA VAL A 98 -3.07 -4.52 -16.47
C VAL A 98 -1.91 -3.53 -16.61
N ILE A 99 -2.20 -2.30 -17.05
CA ILE A 99 -1.18 -1.25 -17.18
C ILE A 99 -0.60 -0.90 -15.80
N SER A 100 -1.44 -0.72 -14.79
CA SER A 100 -1.01 -0.42 -13.42
C SER A 100 -0.14 -1.54 -12.84
N ALA A 101 -0.50 -2.80 -13.09
CA ALA A 101 0.28 -3.96 -12.70
C ALA A 101 1.67 -4.00 -13.36
N ILE A 102 1.78 -3.70 -14.66
CA ILE A 102 3.06 -3.64 -15.37
C ILE A 102 3.94 -2.51 -14.81
N ILE A 103 3.36 -1.33 -14.57
CA ILE A 103 4.08 -0.19 -13.99
C ILE A 103 4.55 -0.53 -12.57
N GLY A 104 3.69 -1.14 -11.74
CA GLY A 104 4.04 -1.61 -10.40
C GLY A 104 5.18 -2.63 -10.41
N ALA A 105 5.15 -3.60 -11.33
CA ALA A 105 6.23 -4.56 -11.51
C ALA A 105 7.55 -3.90 -11.92
N ALA A 106 7.51 -2.93 -12.84
CA ALA A 106 8.68 -2.17 -13.25
C ALA A 106 9.29 -1.36 -12.09
N LEU A 107 8.45 -0.70 -11.27
CA LEU A 107 8.90 0.03 -10.09
C LEU A 107 9.50 -0.90 -9.03
N LEU A 108 8.90 -2.06 -8.79
CA LEU A 108 9.45 -3.08 -7.90
C LEU A 108 10.82 -3.55 -8.39
N PHE A 109 10.96 -3.82 -9.69
CA PHE A 109 12.24 -4.16 -10.30
C PHE A 109 13.29 -3.05 -10.10
N PHE A 110 12.95 -1.79 -10.36
CA PHE A 110 13.89 -0.67 -10.17
C PHE A 110 14.26 -0.46 -8.70
N ALA A 111 13.32 -0.65 -7.77
CA ALA A 111 13.59 -0.57 -6.33
C ALA A 111 14.60 -1.65 -5.89
N ILE A 112 14.38 -2.90 -6.32
CA ILE A 112 15.30 -4.01 -6.03
C ILE A 112 16.66 -3.77 -6.68
N SER A 113 16.69 -3.35 -7.95
CA SER A 113 17.92 -3.07 -8.70
C SER A 113 18.74 -1.94 -8.06
N GLY A 114 18.09 -0.83 -7.71
CA GLY A 114 18.74 0.29 -7.02
C GLY A 114 19.29 -0.12 -5.65
N MET A 115 18.52 -0.91 -4.88
CA MET A 115 18.98 -1.47 -3.61
C MET A 115 20.20 -2.39 -3.81
N TRP A 116 20.15 -3.28 -4.80
CA TRP A 116 21.24 -4.19 -5.12
C TRP A 116 22.51 -3.43 -5.49
N MET A 117 22.40 -2.39 -6.32
CA MET A 117 23.54 -1.54 -6.68
C MET A 117 24.13 -0.84 -5.46
N TYR A 118 23.29 -0.32 -4.56
CA TYR A 118 23.73 0.31 -3.31
C TYR A 118 24.52 -0.68 -2.43
N LEU A 119 24.00 -1.89 -2.28
CA LEU A 119 24.67 -2.97 -1.53
C LEU A 119 25.98 -3.40 -2.19
N ASN A 120 26.01 -3.51 -3.51
CA ASN A 120 27.22 -3.85 -4.27
C ASN A 120 28.32 -2.81 -4.05
N MET A 121 27.99 -1.52 -4.14
CA MET A 121 28.93 -0.44 -3.86
C MET A 121 29.41 -0.45 -2.41
N PHE A 122 28.52 -0.77 -1.45
CA PHE A 122 28.89 -0.91 -0.04
C PHE A 122 29.84 -2.09 0.22
N ARG A 123 29.63 -3.23 -0.45
CA ARG A 123 30.49 -4.43 -0.35
C ARG A 123 31.85 -4.22 -0.99
N LYS A 124 31.91 -3.64 -2.19
CA LYS A 124 33.17 -3.29 -2.88
C LYS A 124 34.01 -2.29 -2.09
N ARG A 125 33.40 -1.52 -1.20
CA ARG A 125 34.14 -0.63 -0.30
C ARG A 125 34.99 -1.37 0.73
N LYS A 126 34.52 -2.54 1.19
CA LYS A 126 35.26 -3.41 2.10
C LYS A 126 36.49 -4.01 1.43
N THR A 127 36.43 -4.29 0.12
CA THR A 127 37.54 -4.86 -0.65
C THR A 127 38.60 -3.83 -1.03
N ILE A 128 38.26 -2.54 -1.10
CA ILE A 128 39.20 -1.43 -1.42
C ILE A 128 39.94 -0.93 -0.15
N GLY A 129 39.92 -1.67 0.95
CA GLY A 129 40.62 -1.30 2.21
C GLY A 129 40.04 -0.08 2.94
N ARG A 130 39.05 0.62 2.36
CA ARG A 130 38.24 1.66 3.03
C ARG A 130 37.08 1.02 3.79
N ALA A 131 37.41 0.02 4.62
CA ALA A 131 36.49 -0.75 5.47
C ALA A 131 35.84 0.09 6.58
N GLY A 132 36.22 1.35 6.72
CA GLY A 132 35.55 2.31 7.60
C GLY A 132 34.06 2.39 7.27
N VAL A 133 33.23 2.06 8.27
CA VAL A 133 31.78 2.32 8.28
C VAL A 133 31.50 3.81 7.98
N PHE A 134 32.44 4.67 8.36
CA PHE A 134 32.49 6.09 8.08
C PHE A 134 33.42 6.42 6.90
N TRP A 135 32.89 7.18 5.94
CA TRP A 135 33.70 7.97 5.00
C TRP A 135 34.32 9.12 5.82
N LYS A 136 35.65 9.12 5.97
CA LYS A 136 36.42 10.34 6.24
C LYS A 136 36.74 10.97 4.88
#